data_AF-A0A662RDD6-F1
#
_entry.id   AF-A0A662RDD6-F1
#
_cell.length_a   1.000
_cell.length_b   1.000
_cell.length_c   1.000
_cell.angle_alpha   90.00
_cell.angle_beta   90.00
_cell.angle_gamma   90.00
#
_symmetry.space_group_name_H-M   'P 1'
#
loop_
_entity.id
_entity.type
_entity.pdbx_description
1 polymer ?
#
loop_
_entity_poly.entity_id
_entity_poly.type
_entity_poly.pdbx_seq_one_letter_code
_entity_poly.pdbx_strand_id
1 'polypeptide(L)'
;MPIPLNLFEQILEKKDKSKDMFKYIERFFDEISKKRVPVLIVDELQVIGDMKIDGLLIYKLFNFFVRLTKELHLAHVFVVTSDSLFLEQVYSEAILKGRCRYLLVDDFDRETAIAFLEKC
;
A
#
# COMPACT_ATOMS: atom_id res chain seq x y z
N MET A 1 4.77 0.96 -15.65
CA MET A 1 6.10 1.41 -15.20
C MET A 1 6.10 1.29 -13.69
N PRO A 2 7.05 0.55 -13.10
CA PRO A 2 7.20 0.54 -11.65
C PRO A 2 7.57 1.95 -11.18
N ILE A 3 6.98 2.38 -10.07
CA ILE A 3 7.43 3.58 -9.36
C ILE A 3 8.74 3.18 -8.68
N PRO A 4 9.84 3.94 -8.82
CA PRO A 4 11.10 3.59 -8.17
C PRO A 4 10.90 3.52 -6.65
N LEU A 5 11.31 2.41 -6.02
CA LEU A 5 11.22 2.21 -4.57
C LEU A 5 11.89 3.36 -3.79
N ASN A 6 13.00 3.88 -4.33
CA ASN A 6 13.73 5.04 -3.83
C ASN A 6 12.87 6.31 -3.70
N LEU A 7 11.73 6.41 -4.42
CA LEU A 7 10.81 7.53 -4.30
C LEU A 7 10.02 7.47 -2.98
N PHE A 8 9.60 6.27 -2.57
CA PHE A 8 8.89 6.08 -1.31
C PHE A 8 9.84 6.26 -0.12
N GLU A 9 11.05 5.69 -0.17
CA GLU A 9 12.06 5.94 0.86
C GLU A 9 12.36 7.44 1.02
N GLN A 10 12.45 8.19 -0.07
CA GLN A 10 12.65 9.65 -0.02
C GLN A 10 11.46 10.43 0.56
N ILE A 11 10.21 9.96 0.36
CA ILE A 11 9.02 10.51 1.02
C ILE A 11 9.12 10.32 2.54
N LEU A 12 9.68 9.18 2.94
CA LEU A 12 9.68 8.71 4.31
C LEU A 12 10.83 9.31 5.14
N GLU A 13 12.02 9.44 4.55
CA GLU A 13 13.21 9.97 5.23
C GLU A 13 13.16 11.48 5.49
N LYS A 14 12.43 12.27 4.68
CA LYS A 14 12.42 13.74 4.78
C LYS A 14 11.08 14.27 5.31
N LYS A 15 10.94 14.30 6.65
CA LYS A 15 9.75 14.81 7.38
C LYS A 15 9.24 16.16 6.83
N ASP A 16 10.12 17.11 6.50
CA ASP A 16 9.74 18.46 5.99
C ASP A 16 9.29 18.51 4.52
N LYS A 17 9.64 17.52 3.68
CA LYS A 17 9.26 17.50 2.24
C LYS A 17 8.19 16.48 1.88
N SER A 18 7.76 15.67 2.84
CA SER A 18 6.74 14.63 2.66
C SER A 18 5.45 15.14 1.99
N LYS A 19 4.98 16.34 2.36
CA LYS A 19 3.75 16.94 1.81
C LYS A 19 3.86 17.29 0.32
N ASP A 20 5.02 17.76 -0.12
CA ASP A 20 5.26 18.10 -1.53
C ASP A 20 5.39 16.84 -2.39
N MET A 21 5.94 15.77 -1.83
CA MET A 21 6.03 14.49 -2.51
C MET A 21 4.67 13.80 -2.67
N PHE A 22 3.80 13.81 -1.65
CA PHE A 22 2.45 13.28 -1.81
C PHE A 22 1.67 14.03 -2.91
N LYS A 23 1.82 15.36 -3.00
CA LYS A 23 1.25 16.14 -4.11
C LYS A 23 1.84 15.77 -5.46
N TYR A 24 3.14 15.51 -5.53
CA TYR A 24 3.78 15.08 -6.77
C TYR A 24 3.21 13.74 -7.25
N ILE A 25 3.09 12.77 -6.35
CA ILE A 25 2.49 11.46 -6.67
C ILE A 25 1.02 11.60 -7.04
N GLU A 26 0.25 12.42 -6.31
CA GLU A 26 -1.15 12.70 -6.65
C GLU A 26 -1.30 13.25 -8.08
N ARG A 27 -0.47 14.23 -8.47
CA ARG A 27 -0.46 14.78 -9.84
C ARG A 27 -0.07 13.72 -10.88
N PHE A 28 0.89 12.87 -10.54
CA PHE A 28 1.29 11.76 -11.42
C PHE A 28 0.14 10.78 -11.64
N PHE A 29 -0.59 10.43 -10.59
CA PHE A 29 -1.79 9.58 -10.69
C PHE A 29 -2.95 10.28 -11.42
N ASP A 30 -3.13 11.58 -11.24
CA ASP A 30 -4.12 12.39 -11.99
C ASP A 30 -3.86 12.39 -13.50
N GLU A 31 -2.60 12.55 -13.91
CA GLU A 31 -2.24 12.50 -15.33
C GLU A 31 -2.46 11.12 -15.95
N ILE A 32 -2.19 10.05 -15.19
CA ILE A 32 -2.37 8.68 -15.67
C ILE A 32 -3.85 8.29 -15.70
N SER A 33 -4.62 8.68 -14.67
CA SER A 33 -6.04 8.34 -14.53
C SER A 33 -6.89 8.87 -15.70
N LYS A 34 -6.48 10.00 -16.30
CA LYS A 34 -7.09 10.57 -17.52
C LYS A 34 -7.12 9.61 -18.70
N LYS A 35 -6.18 8.65 -18.77
CA LYS A 35 -6.12 7.64 -19.84
C LYS A 35 -6.61 6.26 -19.37
N ARG A 36 -6.26 5.87 -18.15
CA ARG A 36 -6.62 4.58 -17.55
C ARG A 36 -6.49 4.65 -16.04
N VAL A 37 -7.33 3.94 -15.30
CA VAL A 37 -7.18 3.83 -13.84
C VAL A 37 -5.97 2.92 -13.53
N PRO A 38 -4.89 3.45 -12.94
CA PRO A 38 -3.73 2.67 -12.55
C PRO A 38 -3.98 1.84 -11.29
N VAL A 39 -3.22 0.76 -11.17
CA VAL A 39 -3.16 -0.08 -9.96
C VAL A 39 -1.79 0.13 -9.33
N LEU A 40 -1.77 0.63 -8.09
CA LEU A 40 -0.60 0.71 -7.24
C LEU A 40 -0.54 -0.55 -6.38
N ILE A 41 0.57 -1.28 -6.46
CA ILE A 41 0.83 -2.45 -5.62
C ILE A 41 2.04 -2.11 -4.76
N VAL A 42 1.86 -2.20 -3.44
CA VAL A 42 2.93 -2.03 -2.46
C VAL A 42 3.15 -3.38 -1.81
N ASP A 43 4.30 -3.97 -2.09
CA ASP A 43 4.74 -5.22 -1.47
C ASP A 43 5.62 -4.92 -0.26
N GLU A 44 5.64 -5.85 0.69
CA GLU A 44 6.42 -5.76 1.94
C GLU A 44 6.27 -4.42 2.68
N LEU A 45 5.04 -3.94 2.89
CA LEU A 45 4.80 -2.65 3.55
C LEU A 45 5.46 -2.55 4.95
N GLN A 46 5.66 -3.69 5.64
CA GLN A 46 6.36 -3.71 6.93
C GLN A 46 7.80 -3.21 6.84
N VAL A 47 8.49 -3.32 5.70
CA VAL A 47 9.85 -2.77 5.52
C VAL A 47 9.84 -1.24 5.69
N ILE A 48 8.77 -0.60 5.22
CA ILE A 48 8.53 0.83 5.43
C ILE A 48 8.24 1.11 6.91
N GLY A 49 7.48 0.26 7.61
CA GLY A 49 7.24 0.39 9.05
C GLY A 49 8.51 0.24 9.90
N ASP A 50 9.35 -0.74 9.56
CA ASP A 50 10.56 -1.14 10.28
C ASP A 50 11.71 -0.12 10.18
N MET A 51 11.66 0.80 9.22
CA MET A 51 12.62 1.90 9.07
C MET A 51 12.51 2.95 10.21
N LYS A 52 12.40 2.55 11.48
CA LYS A 52 12.22 3.44 12.65
C LYS A 52 11.15 4.50 12.42
N ILE A 53 10.08 4.12 11.71
CA ILE A 53 9.09 5.07 11.24
C ILE A 53 8.05 5.30 12.33
N ASP A 54 8.07 6.52 12.85
CA ASP A 54 7.05 7.15 13.69
C ASP A 54 5.63 6.81 13.17
N GLY A 55 4.73 6.29 14.02
CA GLY A 55 3.37 5.87 13.62
C GLY A 55 2.59 6.96 12.87
N LEU A 56 2.94 8.22 13.10
CA LEU A 56 2.44 9.39 12.36
C LEU A 56 2.67 9.32 10.84
N LEU A 57 3.70 8.64 10.36
CA LEU A 57 4.02 8.57 8.93
C LEU A 57 3.26 7.43 8.24
N ILE A 58 3.13 6.27 8.89
CA ILE A 58 2.24 5.20 8.44
C ILE A 58 0.80 5.73 8.36
N TYR A 59 0.38 6.50 9.37
CA TYR A 59 -0.90 7.22 9.36
C TYR A 59 -1.05 8.12 8.12
N LYS A 60 -0.03 8.93 7.78
CA LYS A 60 -0.06 9.81 6.60
C LYS A 60 -0.12 9.01 5.30
N LEU A 61 0.61 7.90 5.21
CA LEU A 61 0.67 7.04 4.04
C LEU A 61 -0.69 6.39 3.77
N PHE A 62 -1.33 5.81 4.79
CA PHE A 62 -2.67 5.22 4.62
C PHE A 62 -3.74 6.25 4.31
N ASN A 63 -3.69 7.44 4.93
CA ASN A 63 -4.59 8.52 4.54
C ASN A 63 -4.38 8.96 3.09
N PHE A 64 -3.15 8.98 2.61
CA PHE A 64 -2.86 9.25 1.21
C PHE A 64 -3.47 8.17 0.29
N PHE A 65 -3.37 6.89 0.64
CA PHE A 65 -4.02 5.82 -0.13
C PHE A 65 -5.54 5.93 -0.12
N VAL A 66 -6.15 6.25 1.02
CA VAL A 66 -7.60 6.50 1.11
C VAL A 66 -7.98 7.68 0.22
N ARG A 67 -7.22 8.78 0.25
CA ARG A 67 -7.45 9.95 -0.61
C ARG A 67 -7.36 9.58 -2.10
N LEU A 68 -6.33 8.84 -2.52
CA LEU A 68 -6.19 8.40 -3.91
C LEU A 68 -7.35 7.51 -4.36
N THR A 69 -7.85 6.61 -3.50
CA THR A 69 -8.84 5.58 -3.87
C THR A 69 -10.29 6.01 -3.68
N LYS A 70 -10.60 6.74 -2.60
CA LYS A 70 -11.96 7.06 -2.15
C LYS A 70 -12.35 8.52 -2.34
N GLU A 71 -11.41 9.45 -2.26
CA GLU A 71 -11.71 10.88 -2.44
C GLU A 71 -11.55 11.29 -3.89
N LEU A 72 -10.41 10.92 -4.50
CA LEU A 72 -10.05 11.36 -5.85
C LEU A 72 -10.29 10.29 -6.93
N HIS A 73 -10.50 9.03 -6.52
CA HIS A 73 -10.71 7.88 -7.42
C HIS A 73 -9.64 7.76 -8.54
N LEU A 74 -8.40 8.14 -8.23
CA LEU A 74 -7.30 8.20 -9.20
C LEU A 74 -6.61 6.87 -9.42
N ALA A 75 -6.72 5.92 -8.48
CA ALA A 75 -6.04 4.63 -8.56
C ALA A 75 -6.74 3.57 -7.72
N HIS A 76 -6.45 2.31 -7.99
CA HIS A 76 -6.62 1.22 -7.04
C HIS A 76 -5.31 0.97 -6.30
N VAL A 77 -5.38 0.67 -5.01
CA VAL A 77 -4.19 0.41 -4.19
C VAL A 77 -4.34 -0.98 -3.56
N PHE A 78 -3.34 -1.82 -3.77
CA PHE A 78 -3.14 -3.09 -3.08
C PHE A 78 -1.91 -2.96 -2.20
N VAL A 79 -2.07 -3.34 -0.94
CA VAL A 79 -1.00 -3.42 0.04
C VAL A 79 -0.87 -4.87 0.41
N VAL A 80 0.34 -5.40 0.29
CA VAL A 80 0.69 -6.79 0.62
C VAL A 80 1.69 -6.75 1.76
N THR A 81 1.46 -7.58 2.76
CA THR A 81 2.34 -7.73 3.91
C THR A 81 2.23 -9.15 4.44
N SER A 82 3.36 -9.68 4.91
CA SER A 82 3.45 -10.96 5.62
C SER A 82 3.51 -10.80 7.13
N ASP A 83 3.58 -9.56 7.64
CA ASP A 83 3.69 -9.28 9.06
C ASP A 83 2.31 -9.07 9.69
N SER A 84 1.89 -10.04 10.49
CA SER A 84 0.61 -10.00 11.21
C SER A 84 0.57 -8.91 12.28
N LEU A 85 1.70 -8.60 12.94
CA LEU A 85 1.76 -7.59 14.00
C LEU A 85 1.59 -6.18 13.40
N PHE A 86 2.24 -5.93 12.27
CA PHE A 86 2.07 -4.71 11.51
C PHE A 86 0.60 -4.52 11.08
N LEU A 87 -0.05 -5.58 10.59
CA LEU A 87 -1.46 -5.53 10.19
C LEU A 87 -2.38 -5.22 11.38
N GLU A 88 -2.13 -5.82 12.55
CA GLU A 88 -2.88 -5.56 13.77
C GLU A 88 -2.75 -4.10 14.22
N GLN A 89 -1.53 -3.54 14.18
CA GLN A 89 -1.26 -2.14 14.50
C GLN A 89 -2.06 -1.21 13.58
N VAL A 90 -1.95 -1.40 12.25
CA VAL A 90 -2.67 -0.60 11.27
C VAL A 90 -4.19 -0.72 11.40
N TYR A 91 -4.69 -1.93 11.70
CA TYR A 91 -6.11 -2.17 11.92
C TYR A 91 -6.62 -1.43 13.18
N SER A 92 -5.81 -1.42 14.24
CA SER A 92 -6.14 -0.80 15.53
C SER A 92 -6.26 0.73 15.44
N GLU A 93 -5.53 1.38 14.54
CA GLU A 93 -5.57 2.84 14.36
C GLU A 93 -6.89 3.37 13.75
N ALA A 94 -7.85 2.50 13.42
CA ALA A 94 -9.20 2.84 12.92
C ALA A 94 -9.27 3.63 11.60
N ILE A 95 -8.14 4.09 11.04
CA ILE A 95 -8.04 4.80 9.75
C ILE A 95 -8.63 3.96 8.61
N LEU A 96 -8.36 2.66 8.64
CA LEU A 96 -8.74 1.73 7.58
C LEU A 96 -10.09 1.06 7.80
N LYS A 97 -10.71 1.26 8.98
CA LYS A 97 -11.99 0.64 9.34
C LYS A 97 -13.08 1.15 8.39
N GLY A 98 -13.62 0.23 7.57
CA GLY A 98 -14.62 0.53 6.54
C GLY A 98 -14.10 1.24 5.29
N ARG A 99 -12.78 1.51 5.20
CA ARG A 99 -12.17 2.20 4.04
C ARG A 99 -11.36 1.28 3.13
N CYS A 100 -10.96 0.11 3.63
CA CYS A 100 -10.27 -0.91 2.86
C CYS A 100 -10.96 -2.28 2.97
N ARG A 101 -10.57 -3.21 2.11
CA ARG A 101 -10.96 -4.61 2.16
C ARG A 101 -9.72 -5.45 2.46
N TYR A 102 -9.78 -6.22 3.53
CA TYR A 102 -8.74 -7.19 3.89
C TYR A 102 -8.97 -8.49 3.13
N LEU A 103 -7.92 -9.02 2.52
CA LEU A 103 -7.91 -10.31 1.85
C LEU A 103 -6.80 -11.13 2.50
N LEU A 104 -7.18 -12.22 3.17
CA LEU A 104 -6.23 -13.19 3.66
C LEU A 104 -5.84 -14.09 2.49
N VAL A 105 -4.55 -14.19 2.23
CA VAL A 105 -3.97 -15.17 1.32
C VAL A 105 -3.21 -16.15 2.18
N ASP A 106 -3.65 -17.41 2.16
CA ASP A 106 -3.09 -18.50 2.95
C ASP A 106 -2.55 -19.59 2.01
N ASP A 107 -1.71 -20.46 2.55
CA ASP A 107 -1.15 -21.58 1.82
C ASP A 107 -2.24 -22.56 1.40
N PHE A 108 -1.99 -23.26 0.29
CA PHE A 108 -2.85 -24.36 -0.12
C PHE A 108 -2.79 -25.49 0.91
N ASP A 109 -3.95 -26.09 1.19
CA ASP A 109 -3.97 -27.38 1.84
C ASP A 109 -3.25 -28.43 0.98
N ARG A 110 -2.89 -29.55 1.61
CA ARG A 110 -2.10 -30.61 0.94
C ARG A 110 -2.76 -31.12 -0.34
N GLU A 111 -4.07 -31.30 -0.36
CA GLU A 111 -4.78 -31.85 -1.51
C GLU A 111 -4.81 -30.85 -2.65
N THR A 112 -5.11 -29.58 -2.34
CA THR A 112 -5.05 -28.46 -3.29
C THR A 112 -3.64 -28.29 -3.85
N ALA A 113 -2.61 -28.41 -3.01
CA ALA A 113 -1.21 -28.30 -3.44
C ALA A 113 -0.81 -29.44 -4.40
N ILE A 114 -1.20 -30.68 -4.10
CA ILE A 114 -0.95 -31.83 -5.00
C ILE A 114 -1.67 -31.61 -6.33
N ALA A 115 -2.95 -31.24 -6.31
CA ALA A 115 -3.73 -31.01 -7.52
C ALA A 115 -3.20 -29.84 -8.37
N PHE A 116 -2.59 -28.83 -7.74
CA PHE A 116 -1.92 -27.73 -8.43
C PHE A 116 -0.64 -28.21 -9.12
N LEU A 117 0.20 -28.99 -8.42
CA LEU A 117 1.46 -29.51 -8.94
C LEU A 117 1.27 -30.52 -10.09
N GLU A 118 0.20 -31.32 -10.05
CA GLU A 118 -0.14 -32.26 -11.14
C GLU A 118 -0.56 -31.56 -12.45
N LYS A 119 -0.89 -30.26 -12.41
CA LYS A 119 -1.24 -29.45 -13.58
C LYS A 119 -0.06 -28.67 -14.17
N CYS A 120 1.11 -28.69 -13.52
CA CYS A 120 2.34 -28.09 -14.02
C CYS A 120 3.10 -29.06 -14.94
#